data_AF-A0A7K1B6K1-F1
#
_entry.id   AF-A0A7K1B6K1-F1
#
_cell.length_a   1.000
_cell.length_b   1.000
_cell.length_c   1.000
_cell.angle_alpha   90.00
_cell.angle_beta   90.00
_cell.angle_gamma   90.00
#
_symmetry.space_group_name_H-M   'P 1'
#
loop_
_entity.id
_entity.type
_entity.pdbx_description
1 polymer ?
#
loop_
_entity_poly.entity_id
_entity_poly.type
_entity_poly.pdbx_seq_one_letter_code
_entity_poly.pdbx_strand_id
1 'polypeptide(L)'
;MVAFTEAIQTGDLERLEVLLDRHPELAVERFGDARMSQTSLHVATDWPGHWPRVAETIRRLVRAGADVHARFDGPHHETPLHWAASSDDVAAFLRARGASSAADPGPG
;
A
#
# COMPACT_ATOMS: atom_id res chain seq x y z
N MET A 1 13.25 -6.73 -0.64
CA MET A 1 12.48 -5.88 -1.58
C MET A 1 11.69 -6.69 -2.60
N VAL A 2 12.32 -7.47 -3.50
CA VAL A 2 11.60 -8.22 -4.57
C VAL A 2 10.45 -9.10 -4.04
N ALA A 3 10.69 -9.87 -2.98
CA ALA A 3 9.66 -10.72 -2.38
C ALA A 3 8.47 -9.95 -1.76
N PHE A 4 8.68 -8.70 -1.36
CA PHE A 4 7.66 -7.85 -0.75
C PHE A 4 6.76 -7.21 -1.83
N THR A 5 7.38 -6.66 -2.88
CA THR A 5 6.66 -6.11 -4.03
C THR A 5 5.88 -7.21 -4.76
N GLU A 6 6.44 -8.41 -4.87
CA GLU A 6 5.74 -9.58 -5.45
C GLU A 6 4.53 -9.98 -4.61
N ALA A 7 4.63 -10.02 -3.27
CA ALA A 7 3.49 -10.31 -2.40
C ALA A 7 2.35 -9.28 -2.56
N ILE A 8 2.71 -8.00 -2.76
CA ILE A 8 1.74 -6.93 -3.07
C ILE A 8 1.05 -7.20 -4.41
N GLN A 9 1.81 -7.42 -5.48
CA GLN A 9 1.31 -7.58 -6.84
C GLN A 9 0.51 -8.88 -7.04
N THR A 10 0.84 -9.94 -6.30
CA THR A 10 0.13 -11.23 -6.35
C THR A 10 -1.05 -11.32 -5.39
N GLY A 11 -1.18 -10.35 -4.46
CA GLY A 11 -2.18 -10.41 -3.40
C GLY A 11 -1.92 -11.49 -2.35
N ASP A 12 -0.65 -11.91 -2.18
CA ASP A 12 -0.25 -12.87 -1.16
C ASP A 12 -0.24 -12.20 0.22
N LEU A 13 -1.43 -12.14 0.81
CA LEU A 13 -1.67 -11.45 2.07
C LEU A 13 -0.90 -12.08 3.23
N GLU A 14 -0.76 -13.40 3.26
CA GLU A 14 -0.06 -14.12 4.34
C GLU A 14 1.44 -13.79 4.30
N ARG A 15 2.04 -13.89 3.11
CA ARG A 15 3.45 -13.53 2.93
C ARG A 15 3.69 -12.06 3.20
N LEU A 16 2.77 -11.18 2.79
CA LEU A 16 2.83 -9.76 3.10
C LEU A 16 2.84 -9.51 4.61
N GLU A 17 1.95 -10.17 5.37
CA GLU A 17 1.91 -10.05 6.84
C GLU A 17 3.22 -10.53 7.49
N VAL A 18 3.73 -11.69 7.08
CA VAL A 18 5.01 -12.21 7.62
C VAL A 18 6.17 -11.25 7.34
N LEU A 19 6.21 -10.64 6.15
CA LEU A 19 7.25 -9.68 5.80
C LEU A 19 7.12 -8.38 6.60
N LEU A 20 5.90 -7.86 6.80
CA LEU A 20 5.64 -6.66 7.60
C LEU A 20 5.91 -6.88 9.09
N ASP A 21 5.64 -8.08 9.62
CA ASP A 21 5.93 -8.42 11.02
C ASP A 21 7.44 -8.46 11.28
N ARG A 22 8.21 -9.05 10.36
CA ARG A 22 9.67 -9.12 10.47
C ARG A 22 10.37 -7.81 10.14
N HIS A 23 9.80 -7.04 9.23
CA HIS A 23 10.38 -5.82 8.66
C HIS A 23 9.30 -4.72 8.54
N PRO A 24 8.84 -4.16 9.67
CA PRO A 24 7.80 -3.13 9.66
C PRO A 24 8.24 -1.87 8.89
N GLU A 25 9.56 -1.63 8.76
CA GLU A 25 10.11 -0.56 7.95
C GLU A 25 9.64 -0.60 6.49
N LEU A 26 9.34 -1.78 5.94
CA LEU A 26 8.87 -1.92 4.55
C LEU A 26 7.53 -1.22 4.28
N ALA A 27 6.71 -0.97 5.31
CA ALA A 27 5.47 -0.23 5.14
C ALA A 27 5.71 1.26 4.88
N VAL A 28 6.73 1.85 5.54
CA VAL A 28 7.00 3.29 5.58
C VAL A 28 8.21 3.71 4.74
N GLU A 29 9.06 2.75 4.37
CA GLU A 29 10.23 2.97 3.52
C GLU A 29 9.82 3.42 2.10
N ARG A 30 10.75 4.14 1.48
CA ARG A 30 10.67 4.51 0.06
C ARG A 30 11.53 3.56 -0.77
N PHE A 31 10.92 2.93 -1.76
CA PHE A 31 11.56 2.05 -2.73
C PHE A 31 11.99 2.85 -3.96
N GLY A 32 13.24 2.69 -4.39
CA GLY A 32 13.78 3.36 -5.58
C GLY A 32 15.21 3.85 -5.36
N ASP A 33 15.59 4.89 -6.08
CA ASP A 33 16.91 5.52 -6.02
C ASP A 33 16.81 7.04 -5.80
N ALA A 34 17.95 7.73 -5.80
CA ALA A 34 18.03 9.17 -5.52
C ALA A 34 17.27 10.05 -6.53
N ARG A 35 16.90 9.54 -7.71
CA ARG A 35 16.11 10.28 -8.70
C ARG A 35 14.61 10.04 -8.57
N MET A 36 14.22 8.84 -8.14
CA MET A 36 12.84 8.40 -8.12
C MET A 36 12.62 7.43 -6.96
N SER A 37 11.69 7.75 -6.06
CA SER A 37 11.32 6.85 -4.98
C SER A 37 9.82 6.87 -4.69
N GLN A 38 9.28 5.68 -4.41
CA GLN A 38 7.86 5.43 -4.22
C GLN A 38 7.61 4.67 -2.92
N THR A 39 6.41 4.80 -2.36
CA THR A 39 6.05 4.05 -1.14
C THR A 39 5.42 2.70 -1.45
N SER A 40 5.26 1.85 -0.45
CA SER A 40 4.52 0.58 -0.55
C SER A 40 3.12 0.74 -1.15
N LEU A 41 2.44 1.85 -0.85
CA LEU A 41 1.11 2.16 -1.41
C LEU A 41 1.15 2.56 -2.89
N HIS A 42 2.23 3.16 -3.37
CA HIS A 42 2.41 3.38 -4.80
C HIS A 42 2.58 2.03 -5.51
N VAL A 43 3.41 1.13 -4.98
CA VAL A 43 3.56 -0.23 -5.53
C VAL A 43 2.22 -0.96 -5.59
N ALA A 44 1.39 -0.84 -4.55
CA ALA A 44 0.07 -1.47 -4.51
C ALA A 44 -0.95 -0.86 -5.49
N THR A 45 -0.67 0.32 -6.05
CA THR A 45 -1.54 1.03 -7.00
C THR A 45 -0.86 1.26 -8.35
N ASP A 46 0.32 0.67 -8.55
CA ASP A 46 1.15 0.82 -9.73
C ASP A 46 0.52 0.14 -10.95
N TRP A 47 0.84 0.64 -12.13
CA TRP A 47 0.37 0.11 -13.40
C TRP A 47 0.83 -1.36 -13.58
N PRO A 48 0.00 -2.27 -14.13
CA PRO A 48 -1.33 -2.08 -14.72
C PRO A 48 -2.50 -1.98 -13.71
N GLY A 49 -2.22 -2.03 -12.41
CA GLY A 49 -3.23 -2.11 -11.34
C GLY A 49 -4.08 -3.37 -11.38
N HIS A 50 -5.24 -3.30 -10.73
CA HIS A 50 -6.17 -4.42 -10.52
C HIS A 50 -5.52 -5.65 -9.90
N TRP A 51 -4.53 -5.41 -9.03
CA TRP A 51 -3.85 -6.48 -8.35
C TRP A 51 -4.84 -7.30 -7.51
N PRO A 52 -4.66 -8.64 -7.40
CA PRO A 52 -5.52 -9.46 -6.58
C PRO A 52 -5.56 -8.93 -5.15
N ARG A 53 -6.77 -8.79 -4.59
CA ARG A 53 -6.96 -8.36 -3.19
C ARG A 53 -6.32 -7.01 -2.86
N VAL A 54 -6.22 -6.10 -3.84
CA VAL A 54 -5.58 -4.78 -3.67
C VAL A 54 -6.14 -3.99 -2.48
N ALA A 55 -7.45 -4.07 -2.22
CA ALA A 55 -8.06 -3.42 -1.06
C ALA A 55 -7.52 -3.97 0.27
N GLU A 56 -7.43 -5.29 0.41
CA GLU A 56 -6.88 -5.95 1.60
C GLU A 56 -5.37 -5.68 1.76
N THR A 57 -4.63 -5.67 0.65
CA THR A 57 -3.20 -5.29 0.63
C THR A 57 -3.02 -3.86 1.14
N ILE A 58 -3.77 -2.89 0.61
CA ILE A 58 -3.72 -1.50 1.07
C ILE A 58 -4.08 -1.39 2.55
N ARG A 59 -5.11 -2.10 3.03
CA ARG A 59 -5.48 -2.10 4.46
C ARG A 59 -4.32 -2.55 5.35
N ARG A 60 -3.59 -3.59 4.96
CA ARG A 60 -2.45 -4.12 5.72
C ARG A 60 -1.29 -3.14 5.74
N LEU A 61 -0.96 -2.55 4.60
CA LEU A 61 0.06 -1.50 4.50
C LEU A 61 -0.29 -0.29 5.35
N VAL A 62 -1.54 0.20 5.29
CA VAL A 62 -2.02 1.32 6.11
C VAL A 62 -1.98 0.99 7.60
N ARG A 63 -2.41 -0.22 8.00
CA ARG A 63 -2.31 -0.67 9.40
C ARG A 63 -0.86 -0.74 9.89
N ALA A 64 0.07 -1.10 9.00
CA ALA A 64 1.50 -1.10 9.28
C ALA A 64 2.14 0.30 9.25
N GLY A 65 1.36 1.36 9.03
CA GLY A 65 1.81 2.75 9.11
C GLY A 65 2.11 3.41 7.77
N ALA A 66 1.81 2.77 6.64
CA ALA A 66 2.01 3.38 5.33
C ALA A 66 1.17 4.66 5.17
N ASP A 67 1.83 5.75 4.78
CA ASP A 67 1.19 7.06 4.60
C ASP A 67 0.40 7.12 3.28
N VAL A 68 -0.93 7.16 3.41
CA VAL A 68 -1.89 7.26 2.28
C VAL A 68 -1.81 8.58 1.51
N HIS A 69 -1.12 9.58 2.06
CA HIS A 69 -0.88 10.88 1.45
C HIS A 69 0.58 11.06 1.00
N ALA A 70 1.41 10.03 1.12
CA ALA A 70 2.80 10.11 0.70
C ALA A 70 2.88 10.51 -0.77
N ARG A 71 3.82 11.39 -1.08
CA ARG A 71 4.09 11.80 -2.46
C ARG A 71 5.19 10.94 -3.05
N PHE A 72 5.01 10.49 -4.29
CA PHE A 72 6.08 10.03 -5.14
C PHE A 72 7.15 11.12 -5.20
N ASP A 73 8.41 10.71 -5.04
CA ASP A 73 9.56 11.58 -5.21
C ASP A 73 10.12 11.29 -6.60
N GLY A 74 10.11 12.28 -7.49
CA GLY A 74 10.46 12.11 -8.89
C GLY A 74 9.97 13.29 -9.74
N PRO A 75 9.88 13.14 -11.07
CA PRO A 75 9.41 14.21 -11.97
C PRO A 75 7.95 14.60 -11.74
N HIS A 76 7.19 13.77 -11.03
CA HIS A 76 5.80 14.00 -10.65
C HIS A 76 5.67 13.85 -9.14
N HIS A 77 4.73 14.59 -8.54
CA HIS A 77 4.47 14.55 -7.10
C HIS A 77 3.15 13.85 -6.79
N GLU A 78 2.91 12.77 -7.52
CA GLU A 78 1.67 11.99 -7.42
C GLU A 78 1.56 11.30 -6.06
N THR A 79 0.34 10.91 -5.72
CA THR A 79 0.04 10.19 -4.48
C THR A 79 -0.46 8.81 -4.88
N PRO A 80 -0.52 7.84 -3.95
CA PRO A 80 -1.10 6.53 -4.26
C PRO A 80 -2.54 6.63 -4.81
N LEU A 81 -3.30 7.66 -4.41
CA LEU A 81 -4.63 7.90 -4.96
C LEU A 81 -4.60 8.35 -6.43
N HIS A 82 -3.60 9.15 -6.84
CA HIS A 82 -3.45 9.53 -8.25
C HIS A 82 -3.16 8.31 -9.13
N TRP A 83 -2.31 7.38 -8.65
CA TRP A 83 -2.00 6.14 -9.37
C TRP A 83 -3.19 5.17 -9.37
N ALA A 84 -3.89 5.02 -8.25
CA ALA A 84 -5.14 4.26 -8.19
C ALA A 84 -6.20 4.80 -9.16
N ALA A 85 -6.24 6.12 -9.41
CA ALA A 85 -7.11 6.72 -10.42
C ALA A 85 -6.69 6.38 -11.85
N SER A 86 -5.39 6.34 -12.13
CA SER A 86 -4.88 5.91 -13.43
C SER A 86 -5.15 4.43 -13.71
N SER A 87 -5.26 3.60 -12.67
CA SER A 87 -5.45 2.15 -12.76
C SER A 87 -6.88 1.68 -12.42
N ASP A 88 -7.85 2.59 -12.34
CA ASP A 88 -9.26 2.31 -11.99
C ASP A 88 -9.49 1.59 -10.64
N ASP A 89 -8.52 1.66 -9.71
CA ASP A 89 -8.56 1.05 -8.38
C ASP A 89 -9.02 2.02 -7.27
N VAL A 90 -9.53 3.20 -7.64
CA VAL A 90 -9.93 4.26 -6.69
C VAL A 90 -10.92 3.74 -5.64
N ALA A 91 -11.93 2.98 -6.06
CA ALA A 91 -12.94 2.46 -5.15
C ALA A 91 -12.34 1.50 -4.12
N ALA A 92 -11.42 0.62 -4.55
CA ALA A 92 -10.70 -0.29 -3.67
C ALA A 92 -9.81 0.48 -2.69
N PHE A 93 -9.06 1.47 -3.18
CA PHE A 93 -8.19 2.32 -2.37
C PHE A 93 -8.97 3.12 -1.31
N LEU A 94 -10.07 3.76 -1.69
CA LEU A 94 -10.91 4.54 -0.77
C LEU A 94 -11.55 3.64 0.32
N ARG A 95 -12.03 2.45 -0.05
CA ARG A 95 -12.59 1.48 0.90
C ARG A 95 -11.53 0.92 1.86
N ALA A 96 -10.29 0.82 1.40
CA ALA A 96 -9.18 0.30 2.19
C ALA A 96 -8.65 1.34 3.18
N ARG A 97 -8.41 2.57 2.72
CA ARG A 97 -7.90 3.67 3.56
C ARG A 97 -8.89 4.17 4.61
N GLY A 98 -10.20 4.04 4.33
CA GLY A 98 -11.28 4.52 5.17
C GLY A 98 -11.73 3.54 6.27
N ALA A 99 -11.16 2.34 6.32
CA ALA A 99 -11.53 1.31 7.30
C ALA A 99 -10.96 1.54 8.72
N SER A 100 -10.60 2.78 9.06
CA SER A 100 -10.09 3.18 10.37
C SER A 100 -11.19 3.74 11.27
N SER A 101 -12.26 2.97 11.51
CA SER A 101 -13.18 3.13 12.66
C SER A 101 -14.36 2.17 12.55
N ALA A 102 -14.24 0.96 13.11
CA ALA A 102 -15.34 0.17 13.70
C ALA A 102 -14.84 -1.24 14.04
N ALA A 103 -14.44 -1.44 15.31
CA ALA A 103 -14.66 -2.64 16.13
C ALA A 103 -13.58 -2.77 17.22
N ASP A 104 -13.76 -2.00 18.31
CA ASP A 104 -13.40 -2.47 19.64
C ASP A 104 -14.62 -2.20 20.54
N PRO A 105 -15.53 -3.17 20.75
CA PRO A 105 -16.30 -3.18 21.97
C PRO A 105 -15.38 -3.75 23.06
N GLY A 106 -14.62 -2.88 23.72
CA GLY A 106 -13.85 -3.25 24.90
C GLY A 106 -14.72 -3.98 25.93
N PRO A 107 -14.16 -4.90 26.73
CA PRO A 107 -14.95 -5.68 27.67
C PRO A 107 -15.47 -4.77 28.79
N GLY A 108 -16.79 -4.60 28.84
CA GLY A 108 -17.53 -4.10 30.00
C GLY A 108 -18.15 -5.26 30.77
#